data_AF-A0A7S3IFG6-F1
#
_entry.id   AF-A0A7S3IFG6-F1
#
_cell.length_a   1.000
_cell.length_b   1.000
_cell.length_c   1.000
_cell.angle_alpha   90.00
_cell.angle_beta   90.00
_cell.angle_gamma   90.00
#
_symmetry.space_group_name_H-M   'P 1'
#
loop_
_entity.id
_entity.type
_entity.pdbx_description
1 polymer ?
#
loop_
_entity_poly.entity_id
_entity_poly.type
_entity_poly.pdbx_seq_one_letter_code
_entity_poly.pdbx_strand_id
1 'polypeptide(L)'
;MKLYKFKDEEEVYKSQAFKKHSVKLVTALDNAISLLSENEHMTNFLNSLGMRHCGYGVKKEHYNVIGKSIMATLDSRLADNFPPSTRQAWISFLKTMQASMISDNYEREDDSPVVAEDKEKPPPSFSNQVSDKTRPSKEESSVQTKKKVSKLTKGASEAPSMRTEDMLAQFEVSDA
;
A
#
# COMPACT_ATOMS: atom_id res chain seq x y z
N MET A 1 -3.65 -23.97 -0.52
CA MET A 1 -3.80 -23.22 0.75
C MET A 1 -4.62 -21.96 0.47
N LYS A 2 -5.54 -21.54 1.35
CA LYS A 2 -6.40 -20.36 1.11
C LYS A 2 -5.65 -19.08 1.50
N LEU A 3 -5.57 -18.11 0.59
CA LEU A 3 -4.90 -16.80 0.81
C LEU A 3 -5.51 -16.03 2.00
N TYR A 4 -6.83 -16.04 2.15
CA TYR A 4 -7.53 -15.38 3.25
C TYR A 4 -8.46 -16.35 3.98
N LYS A 5 -8.42 -16.30 5.32
CA LYS A 5 -9.32 -17.08 6.19
C LYS A 5 -10.80 -16.74 5.98
N PHE A 6 -11.08 -15.51 5.55
CA PHE A 6 -12.42 -14.95 5.38
C PHE A 6 -12.93 -14.96 3.93
N LYS A 7 -12.22 -15.57 2.97
CA LYS A 7 -12.57 -15.49 1.53
C LYS A 7 -13.99 -16.01 1.22
N ASP A 8 -14.43 -17.02 1.96
CA ASP A 8 -15.68 -17.74 1.68
C ASP A 8 -16.87 -17.25 2.54
N GLU A 9 -16.70 -16.16 3.30
CA GLU A 9 -17.78 -15.57 4.11
C GLU A 9 -18.72 -14.74 3.20
N GLU A 10 -20.04 -15.01 3.22
CA GLU A 10 -21.03 -14.30 2.37
C GLU A 10 -21.01 -12.77 2.58
N GLU A 11 -20.69 -12.31 3.79
CA GLU A 11 -20.61 -10.90 4.13
C GLU A 11 -19.23 -10.53 4.72
N VAL A 12 -18.15 -10.76 3.95
CA VAL A 12 -16.75 -10.47 4.33
C VAL A 12 -16.58 -9.15 5.07
N TYR A 13 -17.25 -8.08 4.64
CA TYR A 13 -17.12 -6.75 5.24
C TYR A 13 -17.62 -6.65 6.69
N LYS A 14 -18.51 -7.55 7.12
CA LYS A 14 -18.99 -7.61 8.51
C LYS A 14 -18.05 -8.41 9.40
N SER A 15 -17.24 -9.30 8.81
CA SER A 15 -16.29 -10.17 9.50
C SER A 15 -15.30 -9.38 10.35
N GLN A 16 -15.17 -9.76 11.62
CA GLN A 16 -14.16 -9.17 12.49
C GLN A 16 -12.74 -9.53 12.03
N ALA A 17 -12.56 -10.73 11.46
CA ALA A 17 -11.27 -11.16 10.93
C ALA A 17 -10.85 -10.31 9.73
N PHE A 18 -11.76 -10.05 8.80
CA PHE A 18 -11.51 -9.14 7.68
C PHE A 18 -11.17 -7.73 8.16
N LYS A 19 -11.98 -7.14 9.05
CA LYS A 19 -11.74 -5.79 9.57
C LYS A 19 -10.37 -5.66 10.23
N LYS A 20 -9.99 -6.63 11.08
CA LYS A 20 -8.66 -6.69 11.70
C LYS A 20 -7.55 -6.78 10.66
N HIS A 21 -7.72 -7.60 9.62
CA HIS A 21 -6.75 -7.72 8.54
C HIS A 21 -6.61 -6.42 7.74
N SER A 22 -7.72 -5.78 7.38
CA SER A 22 -7.74 -4.50 6.65
C SER A 22 -7.02 -3.39 7.42
N VAL A 23 -7.22 -3.30 8.74
CA VAL A 23 -6.47 -2.36 9.59
C VAL A 23 -4.97 -2.66 9.54
N LYS A 24 -4.57 -3.93 9.73
CA LYS A 24 -3.14 -4.34 9.67
C LYS A 24 -2.50 -4.00 8.32
N LEU A 25 -3.23 -4.18 7.21
CA LEU A 25 -2.78 -3.85 5.86
C LEU A 25 -2.55 -2.34 5.70
N VAL A 26 -3.54 -1.52 6.05
CA VAL A 26 -3.43 -0.06 5.92
C VAL A 26 -2.34 0.50 6.84
N THR A 27 -2.20 -0.01 8.07
CA THR A 27 -1.10 0.38 8.97
C THR A 27 0.27 0.03 8.39
N ALA A 28 0.42 -1.13 7.74
CA ALA A 28 1.69 -1.49 7.10
C ALA A 28 2.04 -0.56 5.93
N LEU A 29 1.05 -0.17 5.12
CA LEU A 29 1.23 0.82 4.05
C LEU A 29 1.62 2.19 4.62
N ASP A 30 0.93 2.65 5.65
CA ASP A 30 1.20 3.95 6.32
C ASP A 30 2.62 4.01 6.90
N ASN A 31 3.05 2.94 7.57
CA ASN A 31 4.42 2.82 8.09
C ASN A 31 5.47 2.87 6.95
N ALA A 32 5.24 2.13 5.86
CA ALA A 32 6.16 2.14 4.72
C ALA A 32 6.20 3.51 4.02
N ILE A 33 5.06 4.18 3.85
CA ILE A 33 4.98 5.53 3.30
C ILE A 33 5.72 6.54 4.19
N SER A 34 5.58 6.42 5.51
CA SER A 34 6.28 7.28 6.48
C SER A 34 7.80 7.13 6.43
N LEU A 35 8.30 6.01 5.91
CA LEU A 35 9.73 5.69 5.79
C LEU A 35 10.29 5.94 4.37
N LEU A 36 9.53 6.56 3.45
CA LEU A 36 9.99 6.80 2.07
C LEU A 36 11.25 7.68 1.98
N SER A 37 11.52 8.52 2.99
CA SER A 37 12.75 9.31 3.08
C SER A 37 13.94 8.55 3.67
N GLU A 38 13.71 7.37 4.25
CA GLU A 38 14.67 6.56 4.99
C GLU A 38 14.78 5.16 4.36
N ASN A 39 15.31 5.10 3.13
CA ASN A 39 15.32 3.89 2.29
C ASN A 39 15.82 2.62 3.00
N GLU A 40 16.88 2.72 3.80
CA GLU A 40 17.43 1.59 4.55
C GLU A 40 16.46 1.10 5.64
N HIS A 41 15.89 2.02 6.42
CA HIS A 41 14.92 1.67 7.46
C HIS A 41 13.63 1.08 6.87
N MET A 42 13.15 1.63 5.76
CA MET A 42 12.00 1.06 5.03
C MET A 42 12.30 -0.37 4.58
N THR A 43 13.46 -0.60 3.97
CA THR A 43 13.86 -1.92 3.46
C THR A 43 13.97 -2.94 4.60
N ASN A 44 14.60 -2.58 5.72
CA ASN A 44 14.73 -3.44 6.89
C ASN A 44 13.37 -3.79 7.52
N PHE A 45 12.48 -2.79 7.65
CA PHE A 45 11.11 -3.00 8.12
C PHE A 45 10.34 -3.98 7.22
N LEU A 46 10.41 -3.78 5.90
CA LEU A 46 9.71 -4.61 4.92
C LEU A 46 10.29 -6.02 4.83
N ASN A 47 11.61 -6.18 4.91
CA ASN A 47 12.23 -7.50 4.94
C ASN A 47 11.77 -8.30 6.18
N SER A 48 11.77 -7.69 7.37
CA SER A 48 11.25 -8.33 8.60
C SER A 48 9.76 -8.68 8.50
N LEU A 49 8.96 -7.83 7.84
CA LEU A 49 7.56 -8.12 7.56
C LEU A 49 7.43 -9.30 6.58
N GLY A 50 8.30 -9.39 5.57
CA GLY A 50 8.42 -10.48 4.61
C GLY A 50 8.69 -11.83 5.28
N MET A 51 9.67 -11.90 6.18
CA MET A 51 9.95 -13.12 6.97
C MET A 51 8.70 -13.66 7.68
N ARG A 52 7.88 -12.77 8.25
CA ARG A 52 6.62 -13.16 8.90
C ARG A 52 5.58 -13.65 7.89
N HIS A 53 5.53 -13.06 6.69
CA HIS A 53 4.64 -13.51 5.63
C HIS A 53 4.97 -14.94 5.18
N CYS A 54 6.25 -15.31 5.12
CA CYS A 54 6.67 -16.69 4.89
C CYS A 54 6.14 -17.62 6.00
N GLY A 55 6.27 -17.22 7.26
CA GLY A 55 5.72 -17.97 8.40
C GLY A 55 4.18 -18.11 8.36
N TYR A 56 3.47 -17.17 7.74
CA TYR A 56 2.02 -17.26 7.55
C TYR A 56 1.61 -18.17 6.38
N GLY A 57 2.57 -18.69 5.59
CA GLY A 57 2.32 -19.46 4.38
C GLY A 57 1.85 -18.61 3.20
N VAL A 58 2.18 -17.31 3.19
CA VAL A 58 2.02 -16.47 2.00
C VAL A 58 3.01 -16.96 0.94
N LYS A 59 2.63 -16.91 -0.33
CA LYS A 59 3.46 -17.28 -1.47
C LYS A 59 3.76 -16.05 -2.34
N LYS A 60 4.78 -16.12 -3.19
CA LYS A 60 5.17 -15.02 -4.10
C LYS A 60 4.00 -14.54 -4.96
N GLU A 61 3.17 -15.47 -5.44
CA GLU A 61 2.04 -15.16 -6.34
C GLU A 61 0.94 -14.34 -5.64
N HIS A 62 0.84 -14.43 -4.32
CA HIS A 62 -0.16 -13.69 -3.54
C HIS A 62 0.10 -12.17 -3.52
N TYR A 63 1.36 -11.75 -3.65
CA TYR A 63 1.71 -10.33 -3.64
C TYR A 63 1.12 -9.57 -4.83
N ASN A 64 1.10 -10.19 -6.01
CA ASN A 64 0.53 -9.60 -7.22
C ASN A 64 -0.97 -9.34 -7.06
N VAL A 65 -1.71 -10.30 -6.47
CA VAL A 65 -3.14 -10.16 -6.20
C VAL A 65 -3.42 -8.96 -5.29
N ILE A 66 -2.61 -8.77 -4.24
CA ILE A 66 -2.75 -7.64 -3.32
C ILE A 66 -2.42 -6.32 -4.02
N GLY A 67 -1.31 -6.25 -4.77
CA GLY A 67 -0.93 -5.05 -5.51
C GLY A 67 -2.01 -4.57 -6.47
N LYS A 68 -2.55 -5.51 -7.27
CA LYS A 68 -3.69 -5.26 -8.18
C LYS A 68 -4.92 -4.74 -7.42
N SER A 69 -5.25 -5.38 -6.29
CA SER A 69 -6.42 -5.01 -5.49
C SER A 69 -6.31 -3.59 -4.90
N ILE A 70 -5.12 -3.21 -4.42
CA ILE A 70 -4.87 -1.86 -3.89
C ILE A 70 -4.99 -0.83 -5.02
N MET A 71 -4.37 -1.07 -6.17
CA MET A 71 -4.45 -0.15 -7.31
C MET A 71 -5.88 0.01 -7.83
N ALA A 72 -6.62 -1.09 -7.98
CA ALA A 72 -8.04 -1.05 -8.36
C ALA A 72 -8.88 -0.26 -7.35
N THR A 73 -8.60 -0.43 -6.05
CA THR A 73 -9.29 0.32 -4.99
C THR A 73 -9.01 1.82 -5.10
N LEU A 74 -7.74 2.22 -5.22
CA LEU A 74 -7.35 3.63 -5.36
C LEU A 74 -7.95 4.25 -6.62
N ASP A 75 -7.93 3.54 -7.74
CA ASP A 75 -8.52 3.97 -9.00
C ASP A 75 -10.02 4.23 -8.87
N SER A 76 -10.76 3.27 -8.32
CA SER A 76 -12.22 3.39 -8.14
C SER A 76 -12.63 4.50 -7.17
N ARG A 77 -11.76 4.88 -6.24
CA ARG A 77 -12.07 5.85 -5.17
C ARG A 77 -11.63 7.26 -5.50
N LEU A 78 -10.51 7.41 -6.20
CA LEU A 78 -9.94 8.71 -6.53
C LEU A 78 -10.36 9.16 -7.93
N ALA A 79 -10.61 8.23 -8.87
CA ALA A 79 -11.06 8.51 -10.24
C ALA A 79 -10.28 9.67 -10.89
N ASP A 80 -10.95 10.77 -11.23
CA ASP A 80 -10.35 11.96 -11.85
C ASP A 80 -9.32 12.67 -10.96
N ASN A 81 -9.36 12.45 -9.63
CA ASN A 81 -8.37 12.97 -8.68
C ASN A 81 -7.14 12.07 -8.54
N PHE A 82 -6.99 11.06 -9.41
CA PHE A 82 -5.80 10.19 -9.45
C PHE A 82 -4.98 10.46 -10.71
N PRO A 83 -4.13 11.50 -10.70
CA PRO A 83 -3.37 11.87 -11.89
C PRO A 83 -2.35 10.78 -12.28
N PRO A 84 -1.94 10.69 -13.56
CA PRO A 84 -1.01 9.67 -14.05
C PRO A 84 0.30 9.57 -13.29
N SER A 85 0.86 10.71 -12.86
CA SER A 85 2.10 10.74 -12.06
C SER A 85 1.93 10.06 -10.70
N THR A 86 0.83 10.33 -9.99
CA THR A 86 0.53 9.71 -8.70
C THR A 86 0.25 8.20 -8.88
N ARG A 87 -0.42 7.80 -9.98
CA ARG A 87 -0.60 6.37 -10.32
C ARG A 87 0.74 5.66 -10.44
N GLN A 88 1.66 6.23 -11.21
CA GLN A 88 2.99 5.65 -11.38
C GLN A 88 3.80 5.59 -10.08
N ALA A 89 3.69 6.63 -9.24
CA ALA A 89 4.33 6.64 -7.92
C ALA A 89 3.82 5.50 -7.03
N TRP A 90 2.49 5.27 -7.00
CA TRP A 90 1.90 4.15 -6.25
C TRP A 90 2.33 2.80 -6.79
N ILE A 91 2.40 2.63 -8.12
CA ILE A 91 2.87 1.37 -8.72
C ILE A 91 4.32 1.11 -8.35
N SER A 92 5.20 2.09 -8.51
CA SER A 92 6.61 1.98 -8.13
C SER A 92 6.76 1.64 -6.64
N PHE A 93 6.01 2.32 -5.78
CA PHE A 93 6.02 2.07 -4.34
C PHE A 93 5.60 0.62 -4.01
N LEU A 94 4.47 0.16 -4.55
CA LEU A 94 3.97 -1.19 -4.30
C LEU A 94 4.94 -2.26 -4.84
N LYS A 95 5.58 -2.04 -5.99
CA LYS A 95 6.58 -2.97 -6.53
C LYS A 95 7.84 -3.04 -5.65
N THR A 96 8.34 -1.89 -5.19
CA THR A 96 9.44 -1.86 -4.21
C THR A 96 9.05 -2.61 -2.94
N MET A 97 7.85 -2.36 -2.42
CA MET A 97 7.37 -3.03 -1.22
C MET A 97 7.30 -4.56 -1.39
N GLN A 98 6.74 -5.04 -2.50
CA GLN A 98 6.70 -6.46 -2.85
C GLN A 98 8.11 -7.04 -2.95
N ALA A 99 9.01 -6.38 -3.69
CA ALA A 99 10.38 -6.86 -3.88
C ALA A 99 11.14 -6.95 -2.54
N SER A 100 11.04 -5.94 -1.66
CA SER A 100 11.69 -5.98 -0.34
C SER A 100 11.12 -7.08 0.55
N MET A 101 9.80 -7.32 0.50
CA MET A 101 9.17 -8.40 1.27
C MET A 101 9.49 -9.79 0.72
N ILE A 102 9.68 -9.93 -0.60
CA ILE A 102 10.07 -11.18 -1.25
C ILE A 102 11.56 -11.44 -0.97
N SER A 103 12.47 -10.58 -1.47
CA SER A 103 13.93 -10.68 -1.35
C SER A 103 14.46 -12.09 -0.97
N ASP A 104 15.25 -12.18 0.09
CA ASP A 104 15.90 -13.43 0.51
C ASP A 104 14.92 -14.34 1.29
N ASN A 105 13.71 -13.85 1.58
CA ASN A 105 12.74 -14.55 2.42
C ASN A 105 12.14 -15.80 1.73
N TYR A 106 12.23 -15.88 0.40
CA TYR A 106 11.64 -16.94 -0.42
C TYR A 106 12.67 -17.63 -1.33
N GLU A 107 13.95 -17.65 -0.95
CA GLU A 107 15.03 -18.32 -1.71
C GLU A 107 15.09 -19.84 -1.52
N ARG A 108 14.22 -20.42 -0.69
CA ARG A 108 14.14 -21.88 -0.54
C ARG A 108 13.20 -22.47 -1.58
N GLU A 109 13.76 -23.24 -2.51
CA GLU A 109 13.09 -24.05 -3.55
C GLU A 109 12.11 -25.10 -2.99
N ASP A 110 12.09 -25.30 -1.67
CA ASP A 110 11.13 -26.17 -1.00
C ASP A 110 10.00 -25.31 -0.43
N ASP A 111 8.86 -25.36 -1.12
CA ASP A 111 7.55 -24.78 -0.77
C ASP A 111 6.94 -25.41 0.52
N SER A 112 7.78 -26.04 1.36
CA SER A 112 7.39 -26.59 2.67
C SER A 112 7.06 -25.48 3.66
N PRO A 113 5.90 -25.58 4.33
CA PRO A 113 5.51 -24.60 5.32
C PRO A 113 6.52 -24.61 6.48
N VAL A 114 7.19 -23.49 6.68
CA VAL A 114 7.78 -23.19 7.99
C VAL A 114 6.61 -23.12 8.95
N VAL A 115 6.44 -24.15 9.77
CA VAL A 115 5.44 -24.20 10.85
C VAL A 115 5.72 -23.04 11.81
N ALA A 116 5.11 -21.89 11.54
CA ALA A 116 4.90 -20.88 12.54
C ALA A 116 3.71 -21.33 13.39
N GLU A 117 4.01 -21.87 14.57
CA GLU A 117 2.99 -22.04 15.60
C GLU A 117 2.27 -20.70 15.82
N ASP A 118 0.94 -20.81 15.89
CA ASP A 118 -0.02 -19.73 15.99
C ASP A 118 0.26 -18.82 17.21
N LYS A 119 1.10 -17.81 17.00
CA LYS A 119 1.18 -16.64 17.89
C LYS A 119 0.91 -15.42 17.03
N GLU A 120 -0.32 -14.94 17.14
CA GLU A 120 -0.80 -13.63 16.69
C GLU A 120 0.04 -12.51 17.34
N LYS A 121 1.32 -12.39 16.98
CA LYS A 121 2.16 -11.28 17.45
C LYS A 121 1.75 -10.06 16.63
N PRO A 122 1.17 -9.02 17.25
CA PRO A 122 0.81 -7.81 16.53
C PRO A 122 2.06 -7.24 15.84
N PRO A 123 1.91 -6.55 14.69
CA PRO A 123 3.02 -5.78 14.14
C PRO A 123 3.56 -4.87 15.24
N PRO A 124 4.89 -4.67 15.34
CA PRO A 124 5.41 -3.66 16.25
C PRO A 124 4.72 -2.34 15.90
N SER A 125 3.97 -1.80 16.87
CA SER A 125 3.49 -0.44 16.82
C SER A 125 4.74 0.42 16.86
N PHE A 126 5.12 1.02 15.73
CA PHE A 126 6.11 2.09 15.76
C PHE A 126 5.41 3.26 16.44
N SER A 127 5.64 3.38 17.76
CA SER A 127 5.14 4.50 18.52
C SER A 127 5.94 5.71 18.07
N ASN A 128 5.38 6.50 17.15
CA ASN A 128 5.94 7.80 16.78
C ASN A 128 5.92 8.69 18.03
N GLN A 129 7.01 8.71 18.79
CA GLN A 129 7.30 9.78 19.72
C GLN A 129 7.77 10.99 18.92
N VAL A 130 6.82 11.71 18.31
CA VAL A 130 7.04 13.11 17.93
C VAL A 130 6.46 13.95 19.04
N SER A 131 7.35 14.49 19.86
CA SER A 131 7.10 15.48 20.88
C SER A 131 6.44 16.73 20.29
N ASP A 132 5.27 17.04 20.86
CA ASP A 132 4.65 18.35 21.05
C ASP A 132 5.44 19.58 20.55
N LYS A 133 4.95 20.21 19.48
CA LYS A 133 5.01 21.66 19.30
C LYS A 133 3.69 22.15 18.72
N THR A 134 2.75 22.40 19.64
CA THR A 134 1.81 23.53 19.70
C THR A 134 1.45 24.21 18.36
N ARG A 135 0.24 23.89 17.87
CA ARG A 135 -0.50 24.67 16.88
C ARG A 135 -1.30 25.78 17.60
N PRO A 136 -1.14 27.08 17.29
CA PRO A 136 -2.10 28.07 17.72
C PRO A 136 -3.33 28.07 16.81
N SER A 137 -4.49 27.89 17.43
CA SER A 137 -5.81 28.19 16.88
C SER A 137 -6.15 29.67 17.06
N LYS A 138 -6.63 30.31 15.99
CA LYS A 138 -7.57 31.45 15.87
C LYS A 138 -7.43 31.99 14.44
N GLU A 139 -8.43 32.44 13.71
CA GLU A 139 -9.74 32.99 14.02
C GLU A 139 -10.53 32.99 12.69
N GLU A 140 -11.85 32.83 12.75
CA GLU A 140 -12.74 33.13 11.63
C GLU A 140 -12.65 34.63 11.29
N SER A 141 -12.58 34.97 10.00
CA SER A 141 -13.25 36.17 9.51
C SER A 141 -13.66 36.01 8.04
N SER A 142 -14.79 36.64 7.74
CA SER A 142 -15.67 36.44 6.60
C SER A 142 -15.39 37.46 5.49
N VAL A 143 -16.10 37.27 4.36
CA VAL A 143 -16.44 38.26 3.31
C VAL A 143 -15.54 38.33 2.05
N GLN A 144 -15.88 37.46 1.09
CA GLN A 144 -16.44 37.78 -0.23
C GLN A 144 -15.90 39.01 -1.02
N THR A 145 -15.24 38.79 -2.17
CA THR A 145 -15.48 39.56 -3.42
C THR A 145 -15.02 38.80 -4.68
N LYS A 146 -15.82 38.87 -5.74
CA LYS A 146 -15.63 38.24 -7.07
C LYS A 146 -14.69 39.08 -7.98
N LYS A 147 -13.83 38.43 -8.77
CA LYS A 147 -13.71 38.55 -10.27
C LYS A 147 -12.34 38.08 -10.81
N LYS A 148 -12.40 37.00 -11.60
CA LYS A 148 -11.85 36.84 -12.97
C LYS A 148 -10.51 37.52 -13.28
N VAL A 149 -9.44 36.72 -13.34
CA VAL A 149 -8.41 36.84 -14.38
C VAL A 149 -8.13 35.46 -14.96
N SER A 150 -8.47 35.33 -16.24
CA SER A 150 -8.20 34.20 -17.11
C SER A 150 -6.81 34.30 -17.73
N LYS A 151 -6.24 33.12 -18.02
CA LYS A 151 -5.07 32.82 -18.88
C LYS A 151 -3.70 33.10 -18.26
N LEU A 152 -2.93 32.03 -18.04
CA LEU A 152 -1.87 31.57 -18.96
C LEU A 152 -0.82 30.76 -18.19
N THR A 153 -0.89 29.43 -18.22
CA THR A 153 0.30 28.56 -18.32
C THR A 153 -0.11 27.29 -19.06
N LYS A 154 0.37 27.23 -20.31
CA LYS A 154 0.24 26.13 -21.26
C LYS A 154 1.52 25.31 -21.12
N GLY A 155 1.40 23.99 -20.94
CA GLY A 155 2.55 23.08 -21.02
C GLY A 155 2.76 22.17 -19.82
N ALA A 156 1.71 21.54 -19.28
CA ALA A 156 1.90 20.24 -18.64
C ALA A 156 1.75 19.20 -19.75
N SER A 157 2.86 18.54 -20.10
CA SER A 157 2.89 17.39 -21.00
C SER A 157 1.79 16.41 -20.59
N GLU A 158 0.79 16.20 -21.45
CA GLU A 158 -0.16 15.10 -21.32
C GLU A 158 0.63 13.80 -21.47
N ALA A 159 1.12 13.26 -20.34
CA ALA A 159 1.41 11.85 -20.27
C ALA A 159 0.10 11.12 -20.58
N PRO A 160 0.08 10.14 -21.51
CA PRO A 160 -1.15 9.46 -21.88
C PRO A 160 -1.80 8.87 -20.62
N SER A 161 -3.11 9.10 -20.47
CA SER A 161 -3.91 8.52 -19.41
C SER A 161 -3.81 6.99 -19.52
N MET A 162 -3.10 6.36 -18.59
CA MET A 162 -2.94 4.91 -18.56
C MET A 162 -4.27 4.28 -18.19
N ARG A 163 -4.75 3.32 -19.01
CA ARG A 163 -6.00 2.60 -18.72
C ARG A 163 -5.81 1.71 -17.50
N THR A 164 -6.90 1.45 -16.77
CA THR A 164 -6.89 0.57 -15.59
C THR A 164 -6.28 -0.80 -15.90
N GLU A 165 -6.57 -1.37 -17.06
CA GLU A 165 -6.00 -2.64 -17.50
C GLU A 165 -4.47 -2.57 -17.64
N ASP A 166 -3.95 -1.53 -18.28
CA ASP A 166 -2.50 -1.33 -18.44
C ASP A 166 -1.80 -1.14 -17.09
N MET A 167 -2.49 -0.48 -16.14
CA MET A 167 -2.01 -0.27 -14.78
C MET A 167 -1.94 -1.58 -13.99
N LEU A 168 -2.94 -2.44 -14.12
CA LEU A 168 -2.97 -3.75 -13.45
C LEU A 168 -1.99 -4.75 -14.09
N ALA A 169 -1.75 -4.65 -15.39
CA ALA A 169 -0.75 -5.44 -16.11
C ALA A 169 0.68 -5.23 -15.56
N GLN A 170 0.96 -4.09 -14.92
CA GLN A 170 2.28 -3.85 -14.30
C GLN A 170 2.60 -4.75 -13.10
N PHE A 171 1.60 -5.46 -12.58
CA PHE A 171 1.71 -6.48 -11.52
C PHE A 171 1.60 -7.91 -12.06
N GLU A 172 1.54 -8.10 -13.38
CA GLU A 172 1.71 -9.41 -13.99
C GLU A 172 3.20 -9.70 -14.07
N VAL A 173 3.57 -10.90 -13.65
CA VAL A 173 4.97 -11.34 -13.58
C VAL A 173 5.57 -11.25 -14.99
N SER A 174 6.75 -10.64 -15.13
CA SER A 174 7.69 -11.16 -16.12
C SER A 174 8.10 -12.53 -15.62
N ASP A 175 7.73 -13.58 -16.34
CA ASP A 175 8.48 -14.82 -16.32
C ASP A 175 9.96 -14.46 -16.55
N ALA A 176 10.78 -14.64 -15.52
CA ALA A 176 12.23 -14.63 -15.59
C ALA A 176 12.76 -15.57 -14.50
#